data_AF-A0A377NCU1-F1
#
_entry.id   AF-A0A377NCU1-F1
#
_cell.length_a   1.000
_cell.length_b   1.000
_cell.length_c   1.000
_cell.angle_alpha   90.00
_cell.angle_beta   90.00
_cell.angle_gamma   90.00
#
_symmetry.space_group_name_H-M   'P 1'
#
loop_
_entity.id
_entity.type
_entity.pdbx_description
1 polymer ?
#
loop_
_entity_poly.entity_id
_entity_poly.type
_entity_poly.pdbx_seq_one_letter_code
_entity_poly.pdbx_strand_id
1 'polypeptide(L)'
;MNRIVESGKVVYGINTGFGKRRKPAFRQSVWPSCSAIWCCRTASGLAKSWPITWCVWMMTTKILSLSRGHSGIRMEVIDALISLLNAGVLPCIPEKGSVGASGDLAPLAHLSLMLIGEGEVTAQGVRMSAVEGLATVGLKPIELGPKEGLALLNGTQVSTSLALAGLFEAERVFSAGLVAGALSLEAIKGSVKPYDARIHQARGQLGQISVAAAVTALLEGSDVVTSHADCGRVQDPYSIRCVPQVMGACLDNLQHAARVLQIEANAASDNPLVFAENGDVISGGNFHAEPVAFAADIIALAVAEIGAISERRLALLLDTGLSGLPPFLVNDGGVNSGFMIAQVTAAALASENKSLAHPGSVDSLPTSANQEDHVSMATYAARRLGDMCFNTSVVVALRRWPPRRVSTSFAR
;
A
#
# COMPACT_ATOMS: atom_id res chain seq x y z
N MET A 1 10.18 32.95 -1.46
CA MET A 1 9.94 33.02 0.00
C MET A 1 10.43 34.33 0.61
N ASN A 2 11.72 34.65 0.52
CA ASN A 2 12.31 35.85 1.15
C ASN A 2 11.57 37.16 0.84
N ARG A 3 11.18 37.39 -0.42
CA ARG A 3 10.39 38.58 -0.82
C ARG A 3 9.06 38.72 -0.07
N ILE A 4 8.40 37.62 0.28
CA ILE A 4 7.09 37.61 0.97
C ILE A 4 7.27 37.91 2.46
N VAL A 5 8.34 37.35 3.03
CA VAL A 5 8.77 37.66 4.40
C VAL A 5 9.09 39.15 4.54
N GLU A 6 9.87 39.68 3.61
CA GLU A 6 10.26 41.10 3.57
C GLU A 6 9.07 42.04 3.33
N SER A 7 8.04 41.60 2.60
CA SER A 7 6.87 42.43 2.30
C SER A 7 5.91 42.61 3.48
N GLY A 8 6.11 41.90 4.60
CA GLY A 8 5.26 42.00 5.79
C GLY A 8 3.82 41.49 5.62
N LYS A 9 3.49 40.85 4.49
CA LYS A 9 2.14 40.28 4.24
C LYS A 9 1.92 39.11 5.19
N VAL A 10 0.76 39.05 5.84
CA VAL A 10 0.41 37.93 6.73
C VAL A 10 0.04 36.71 5.88
N VAL A 11 0.81 35.64 6.01
CA VAL A 11 0.64 34.40 5.23
C VAL A 11 0.72 33.18 6.14
N TYR A 12 -0.29 32.31 6.03
CA TYR A 12 -0.44 31.12 6.87
C TYR A 12 0.81 30.23 6.83
N GLY A 13 1.33 29.89 8.00
CA GLY A 13 2.48 29.00 8.16
C GLY A 13 3.83 29.57 7.70
N ILE A 14 3.86 30.82 7.22
CA ILE A 14 5.10 31.54 6.89
C ILE A 14 5.46 32.49 8.04
N ASN A 15 4.53 33.36 8.45
CA ASN A 15 4.72 34.30 9.56
C ASN A 15 3.58 34.29 10.60
N THR A 16 2.65 33.32 10.51
CA THR A 16 1.61 33.04 11.50
C THR A 16 1.89 31.75 12.27
N GLY A 17 1.17 31.53 13.37
CA GLY A 17 1.04 30.22 13.99
C GLY A 17 0.16 29.25 13.22
N PHE A 18 0.09 28.03 13.75
CA PHE A 18 -0.46 26.85 13.10
C PHE A 18 -1.78 26.38 13.72
N GLY A 19 -2.63 25.73 12.92
CA GLY A 19 -3.98 25.29 13.33
C GLY A 19 -4.80 26.43 13.97
N LYS A 20 -5.39 26.18 15.14
CA LYS A 20 -6.20 27.15 15.89
C LYS A 20 -5.44 28.41 16.33
N ARG A 21 -4.10 28.44 16.26
CA ARG A 21 -3.24 29.58 16.65
C ARG A 21 -2.84 30.51 15.48
N ARG A 22 -3.70 30.66 14.46
CA ARG A 22 -3.49 31.52 13.28
C ARG A 22 -3.29 33.03 13.54
N LYS A 23 -3.37 33.49 14.79
CA LYS A 23 -3.08 34.87 15.22
C LYS A 23 -2.25 34.76 16.52
N PRO A 24 -1.01 35.30 16.63
CA PRO A 24 -0.45 36.52 16.05
C PRO A 24 0.76 36.28 15.11
N ALA A 25 1.26 37.36 14.48
CA ALA A 25 2.49 37.33 13.69
C ALA A 25 3.72 37.12 14.60
N PHE A 26 4.57 36.14 14.27
CA PHE A 26 5.79 35.88 15.03
C PHE A 26 6.96 36.77 14.56
N ARG A 27 7.82 37.21 15.49
CA ARG A 27 9.09 37.85 15.13
C ARG A 27 9.98 36.86 14.37
N GLN A 28 10.71 37.34 13.38
CA GLN A 28 11.57 36.52 12.51
C GLN A 28 12.60 35.68 13.29
N SER A 29 13.04 36.17 14.46
CA SER A 29 14.00 35.50 15.34
C SER A 29 13.48 34.25 16.07
N VAL A 30 12.18 33.94 16.05
CA VAL A 30 11.60 32.75 16.72
C VAL A 30 11.15 31.65 15.75
N TRP A 31 11.28 31.86 14.44
CA TRP A 31 10.81 30.91 13.42
C TRP A 31 11.49 29.54 13.48
N PRO A 32 12.82 29.43 13.66
CA PRO A 32 13.49 28.14 13.80
C PRO A 32 12.97 27.34 14.99
N SER A 33 12.79 28.01 16.13
CA SER A 33 12.24 27.40 17.34
C SER A 33 10.77 27.00 17.16
N CYS A 34 9.95 27.78 16.45
CA CYS A 34 8.56 27.44 16.19
C CYS A 34 8.39 26.20 15.30
N SER A 35 9.21 26.06 14.25
CA SER A 35 9.21 24.88 13.37
C SER A 35 9.63 23.62 14.12
N ALA A 36 10.71 23.69 14.91
CA ALA A 36 11.18 22.58 15.74
C ALA A 36 10.15 22.17 16.80
N ILE A 37 9.58 23.14 17.54
CA ILE A 37 8.53 22.89 18.54
C ILE A 37 7.30 22.24 17.90
N TRP A 38 6.95 22.60 16.67
CA TRP A 38 5.83 21.95 15.98
C TRP A 38 6.15 20.48 15.67
N CYS A 39 7.31 20.20 15.08
CA CYS A 39 7.73 18.81 14.82
C CYS A 39 7.63 17.94 16.09
N CYS A 40 8.18 18.42 17.22
CA CYS A 40 8.15 17.69 18.48
C CYS A 40 6.74 17.48 19.04
N ARG A 41 5.84 18.47 18.90
CA ARG A 41 4.46 18.37 19.42
C ARG A 41 3.55 17.50 18.56
N THR A 42 3.90 17.29 17.29
CA THR A 42 3.11 16.53 16.33
C THR A 42 3.55 15.07 16.22
N ALA A 43 4.77 14.74 16.64
CA ALA A 43 5.30 13.38 16.71
C ALA A 43 4.62 12.56 17.84
N SER A 44 3.39 12.11 17.60
CA SER A 44 2.55 11.42 18.60
C SER A 44 2.14 10.00 18.20
N GLY A 45 2.87 9.37 17.28
CA GLY A 45 2.47 8.04 16.80
C GLY A 45 2.87 6.89 17.74
N LEU A 46 2.19 5.75 17.59
CA LEU A 46 2.36 4.56 18.44
C LEU A 46 2.77 3.31 17.63
N ALA A 47 3.31 2.30 18.34
CA ALA A 47 3.65 0.95 17.88
C ALA A 47 4.99 0.77 17.11
N LYS A 48 5.24 -0.47 16.63
CA LYS A 48 6.52 -0.91 16.02
C LYS A 48 6.85 -0.08 14.78
N SER A 49 8.14 0.17 14.54
CA SER A 49 8.61 0.83 13.32
C SER A 49 8.28 0.00 12.07
N TRP A 50 7.95 0.70 10.99
CA TRP A 50 7.62 0.12 9.69
C TRP A 50 8.79 -0.64 9.03
N PRO A 51 8.51 -1.52 8.05
CA PRO A 51 9.53 -2.06 7.17
C PRO A 51 10.33 -0.94 6.48
N ILE A 52 11.65 -1.13 6.38
CA ILE A 52 12.62 -0.20 5.75
C ILE A 52 12.14 0.29 4.38
N THR A 53 11.57 -0.61 3.58
CA THR A 53 11.07 -0.32 2.22
C THR A 53 10.04 0.80 2.23
N TRP A 54 9.16 0.88 3.23
CA TRP A 54 8.16 1.93 3.28
C TRP A 54 8.77 3.32 3.58
N CYS A 55 9.72 3.39 4.52
CA CYS A 55 10.40 4.66 4.84
C CYS A 55 11.12 5.25 3.61
N VAL A 56 11.74 4.38 2.80
CA VAL A 56 12.38 4.77 1.53
C VAL A 56 11.38 5.44 0.60
N TRP A 57 10.19 4.86 0.43
CA TRP A 57 9.17 5.39 -0.47
C TRP A 57 8.55 6.69 0.04
N MET A 58 8.31 6.78 1.34
CA MET A 58 7.80 7.99 1.97
C MET A 58 8.79 9.15 1.85
N MET A 59 10.09 8.90 2.07
CA MET A 59 11.13 9.90 1.82
C MET A 59 11.21 10.28 0.34
N THR A 60 11.17 9.30 -0.56
CA THR A 60 11.21 9.52 -2.01
C THR A 60 10.04 10.39 -2.48
N THR A 61 8.81 10.07 -2.08
CA THR A 61 7.61 10.84 -2.46
C THR A 61 7.59 12.22 -1.81
N LYS A 62 8.17 12.39 -0.61
CA LYS A 62 8.37 13.72 0.00
C LYS A 62 9.35 14.56 -0.82
N ILE A 63 10.50 13.99 -1.17
CA ILE A 63 11.51 14.65 -2.03
C ILE A 63 10.87 15.06 -3.36
N LEU A 64 10.15 14.16 -4.03
CA LEU A 64 9.45 14.44 -5.29
C LEU A 64 8.46 15.59 -5.15
N SER A 65 7.61 15.56 -4.12
CA SER A 65 6.60 16.60 -3.87
C SER A 65 7.23 17.98 -3.66
N LEU A 66 8.27 18.06 -2.81
CA LEU A 66 9.00 19.31 -2.54
C LEU A 66 9.73 19.83 -3.80
N SER A 67 10.28 18.91 -4.59
CA SER A 67 11.04 19.22 -5.82
C SER A 67 10.16 19.78 -6.94
N ARG A 68 8.84 19.73 -6.82
CA ARG A 68 7.93 20.41 -7.76
C ARG A 68 7.98 21.93 -7.69
N GLY A 69 8.61 22.49 -6.65
CA GLY A 69 8.84 23.93 -6.55
C GLY A 69 7.67 24.75 -5.98
N HIS A 70 6.59 24.11 -5.55
CA HIS A 70 5.43 24.80 -4.96
C HIS A 70 5.48 24.92 -3.43
N SER A 71 6.43 24.29 -2.75
CA SER A 71 6.48 24.27 -1.28
C SER A 71 7.30 25.41 -0.68
N GLY A 72 8.13 26.10 -1.47
CA GLY A 72 8.96 27.21 -0.99
C GLY A 72 10.03 26.84 0.05
N ILE A 73 10.42 25.56 0.09
CA ILE A 73 11.51 25.02 0.91
C ILE A 73 12.87 25.27 0.23
N ARG A 74 13.96 25.40 1.01
CA ARG A 74 15.31 25.51 0.45
C ARG A 74 15.76 24.21 -0.19
N MET A 75 16.56 24.33 -1.26
CA MET A 75 17.20 23.19 -1.92
C MET A 75 18.09 22.40 -0.96
N GLU A 76 18.79 23.06 -0.05
CA GLU A 76 19.62 22.44 0.99
C GLU A 76 18.88 21.36 1.80
N VAL A 77 17.59 21.59 2.11
CA VAL A 77 16.77 20.61 2.86
C VAL A 77 16.41 19.41 1.98
N ILE A 78 16.16 19.65 0.70
CA ILE A 78 15.90 18.58 -0.29
C ILE A 78 17.17 17.75 -0.50
N ASP A 79 18.32 18.39 -0.67
CA ASP A 79 19.63 17.75 -0.83
C ASP A 79 20.00 16.91 0.40
N ALA A 80 19.67 17.39 1.60
CA ALA A 80 19.85 16.62 2.83
C ALA A 80 18.98 15.36 2.87
N LEU A 81 17.69 15.46 2.50
CA LEU A 81 16.80 14.30 2.39
C LEU A 81 17.31 13.29 1.37
N ILE A 82 17.81 13.74 0.22
CA ILE A 82 18.41 12.89 -0.81
C ILE A 82 19.67 12.20 -0.27
N SER A 83 20.54 12.94 0.42
CA SER A 83 21.79 12.39 0.98
C SER A 83 21.52 11.31 2.03
N LEU A 84 20.55 11.54 2.92
CA LEU A 84 20.12 10.57 3.93
C LEU A 84 19.51 9.32 3.29
N LEU A 85 18.64 9.51 2.29
CA LEU A 85 18.02 8.42 1.54
C LEU A 85 19.07 7.55 0.83
N ASN A 86 20.03 8.17 0.14
CA ASN A 86 21.10 7.49 -0.58
C ASN A 86 22.02 6.69 0.35
N ALA A 87 22.23 7.18 1.57
CA ALA A 87 23.02 6.48 2.58
C ALA A 87 22.24 5.42 3.37
N GLY A 88 20.93 5.28 3.12
CA GLY A 88 20.06 4.37 3.88
C GLY A 88 19.89 4.79 5.35
N VAL A 89 20.00 6.08 5.65
CA VAL A 89 19.70 6.66 6.97
C VAL A 89 18.22 7.02 6.97
N LEU A 90 17.42 6.24 7.70
CA LEU A 90 15.96 6.31 7.66
C LEU A 90 15.37 6.66 9.02
N PRO A 91 14.37 7.56 9.09
CA PRO A 91 13.74 7.93 10.35
C PRO A 91 12.96 6.76 10.96
N CYS A 92 12.99 6.64 12.30
CA CYS A 92 12.12 5.73 13.04
C CYS A 92 10.72 6.31 13.16
N ILE A 93 9.79 5.84 12.32
CA ILE A 93 8.42 6.34 12.26
C ILE A 93 7.44 5.31 12.84
N PRO A 94 6.54 5.71 13.76
CA PRO A 94 5.49 4.84 14.28
C PRO A 94 4.36 4.57 13.26
N GLU A 95 3.64 3.47 13.43
CA GLU A 95 2.63 3.01 12.46
C GLU A 95 1.24 3.62 12.57
N LYS A 96 0.90 4.19 13.72
CA LYS A 96 -0.43 4.75 13.99
C LYS A 96 -0.33 6.18 14.44
N GLY A 97 -1.34 7.00 14.12
CA GLY A 97 -1.45 8.38 14.60
C GLY A 97 -1.83 9.41 13.55
N SER A 98 -1.80 9.05 12.26
CA SER A 98 -2.34 9.90 11.18
C SER A 98 -3.80 9.56 10.88
N VAL A 99 -4.58 10.60 10.61
CA VAL A 99 -5.97 10.54 10.13
C VAL A 99 -6.11 11.02 8.67
N GLY A 100 -5.00 11.42 8.02
CA GLY A 100 -5.04 11.98 6.66
C GLY A 100 -5.85 13.28 6.56
N ALA A 101 -5.77 14.14 7.58
CA ALA A 101 -6.52 15.40 7.71
C ALA A 101 -5.81 16.58 7.03
N SER A 102 -4.81 17.17 7.70
CA SER A 102 -3.86 18.13 7.12
C SER A 102 -2.63 17.40 6.56
N GLY A 103 -2.90 16.28 5.88
CA GLY A 103 -1.88 15.30 5.51
C GLY A 103 -1.43 14.44 6.68
N ASP A 104 -0.32 13.74 6.47
CA ASP A 104 0.22 12.72 7.36
C ASP A 104 1.11 13.33 8.45
N LEU A 105 0.57 14.32 9.16
CA LEU A 105 1.29 15.20 10.08
C LEU A 105 2.18 14.46 11.08
N ALA A 106 1.61 13.52 11.86
CA ALA A 106 2.34 12.82 12.91
C ALA A 106 3.54 12.01 12.37
N PRO A 107 3.37 11.10 11.39
CA PRO A 107 4.50 10.37 10.84
C PRO A 107 5.51 11.25 10.08
N LEU A 108 5.06 12.31 9.37
CA LEU A 108 5.98 13.24 8.70
C LEU A 108 6.73 14.14 9.69
N ALA A 109 6.19 14.38 10.88
CA ALA A 109 6.92 15.03 11.95
C ALA A 109 8.12 14.20 12.40
N HIS A 110 8.02 12.87 12.49
CA HIS A 110 9.17 12.00 12.79
C HIS A 110 10.25 12.04 11.70
N LEU A 111 9.88 12.16 10.42
CA LEU A 111 10.85 12.45 9.35
C LEU A 111 11.53 13.81 9.56
N SER A 112 10.78 14.81 10.00
CA SER A 112 11.29 16.16 10.20
C SER A 112 12.20 16.27 11.42
N LEU A 113 11.91 15.50 12.48
CA LEU A 113 12.75 15.39 13.67
C LEU A 113 14.17 14.92 13.31
N MET A 114 14.30 13.93 12.43
CA MET A 114 15.60 13.47 11.93
C MET A 114 16.44 14.61 11.36
N LEU A 115 15.85 15.52 10.58
CA LEU A 115 16.57 16.65 9.95
C LEU A 115 17.08 17.67 10.97
N ILE A 116 16.34 17.89 12.06
CA ILE A 116 16.71 18.85 13.11
C ILE A 116 17.55 18.21 14.23
N GLY A 117 18.00 16.96 14.04
CA GLY A 117 18.82 16.24 15.02
C GLY A 117 18.05 15.68 16.21
N GLU A 118 16.73 15.55 16.10
CA GLU A 118 15.86 15.03 17.16
C GLU A 118 15.30 13.66 16.81
N GLY A 119 14.98 12.86 17.83
CA GLY A 119 14.46 11.51 17.64
C GLY A 119 15.52 10.49 17.20
N GLU A 120 15.08 9.44 16.52
CA GLU A 120 15.89 8.27 16.21
C GLU A 120 15.82 7.91 14.73
N VAL A 121 16.90 7.33 14.23
CA VAL A 121 17.03 6.81 12.88
C VAL A 121 17.55 5.39 12.90
N THR A 122 17.45 4.73 11.76
CA THR A 122 18.15 3.48 11.47
C THR A 122 19.16 3.72 10.36
N ALA A 123 20.38 3.23 10.53
CA ALA A 123 21.42 3.21 9.50
C ALA A 123 22.10 1.84 9.52
N GLN A 124 22.19 1.18 8.37
CA GLN A 124 22.75 -0.18 8.25
C GLN A 124 22.11 -1.20 9.22
N GLY A 125 20.80 -1.04 9.51
CA GLY A 125 20.07 -1.90 10.43
C GLY A 125 20.27 -1.59 11.92
N VAL A 126 21.10 -0.61 12.27
CA VAL A 126 21.35 -0.19 13.65
C VAL A 126 20.53 1.07 13.97
N ARG A 127 19.80 1.05 15.08
CA ARG A 127 19.07 2.21 15.60
C ARG A 127 20.03 3.12 16.37
N MET A 128 19.96 4.42 16.12
CA MET A 128 20.81 5.44 16.73
C MET A 128 20.08 6.79 16.82
N SER A 129 20.66 7.75 17.52
CA SER A 129 20.10 9.11 17.56
C SER A 129 20.15 9.77 16.17
N ALA A 130 19.24 10.72 15.91
CA ALA A 130 19.25 11.49 14.67
C ALA A 130 20.57 12.27 14.47
N VAL A 131 21.19 12.77 15.54
CA VAL A 131 22.50 13.45 15.48
C VAL A 131 23.59 12.51 14.97
N GLU A 132 23.67 11.29 15.51
CA GLU A 132 24.63 10.28 15.05
C GLU A 132 24.35 9.90 13.59
N GLY A 133 23.08 9.71 13.24
CA GLY A 133 22.63 9.43 11.87
C GLY A 133 23.06 10.48 10.85
N LEU A 134 22.79 11.75 11.12
CA LEU A 134 23.20 12.88 10.28
C LEU A 134 24.73 12.92 10.12
N ALA A 135 25.46 12.68 11.21
CA ALA A 135 26.93 12.68 11.18
C ALA A 135 27.51 11.58 10.28
N THR A 136 26.84 10.44 10.12
CA THR A 136 27.30 9.36 9.22
C THR A 136 27.39 9.78 7.75
N VAL A 137 26.64 10.82 7.35
CA VAL A 137 26.63 11.38 6.00
C VAL A 137 27.26 12.78 5.94
N GLY A 138 27.96 13.19 7.00
CA GLY A 138 28.61 14.51 7.07
C GLY A 138 27.63 15.68 7.21
N LEU A 139 26.37 15.42 7.56
CA LEU A 139 25.36 16.46 7.81
C LEU A 139 25.36 16.87 9.29
N LYS A 140 24.94 18.10 9.54
CA LYS A 140 24.64 18.63 10.88
C LYS A 140 23.12 18.86 10.98
N PRO A 141 22.57 18.92 12.21
CA PRO A 141 21.19 19.33 12.42
C PRO A 141 20.85 20.61 11.66
N ILE A 142 19.76 20.57 10.89
CA ILE A 142 19.33 21.66 10.01
C ILE A 142 18.46 22.62 10.79
N GLU A 143 18.81 23.91 10.74
CA GLU A 143 17.95 24.97 11.24
C GLU A 143 16.86 25.28 10.19
N LEU A 144 15.60 24.99 10.52
CA LEU A 144 14.48 25.17 9.59
C LEU A 144 14.10 26.65 9.43
N GLY A 145 13.95 27.07 8.18
CA GLY A 145 13.53 28.40 7.77
C GLY A 145 12.01 28.60 7.80
N PRO A 146 11.53 29.73 7.26
CA PRO A 146 10.11 30.05 7.18
C PRO A 146 9.37 28.99 6.33
N LYS A 147 8.21 28.53 6.80
CA LYS A 147 7.38 27.46 6.17
C LYS A 147 8.00 26.07 6.10
N GLU A 148 9.30 25.89 6.25
CA GLU A 148 9.94 24.60 6.00
C GLU A 148 9.43 23.48 6.90
N GLY A 149 9.15 23.76 8.18
CA GLY A 149 8.47 22.80 9.05
C GLY A 149 7.11 22.37 8.51
N LEU A 150 6.30 23.32 8.03
CA LEU A 150 5.01 23.00 7.41
C LEU A 150 5.17 22.22 6.10
N ALA A 151 6.09 22.62 5.23
CA ALA A 151 6.36 21.92 3.97
C ALA A 151 6.77 20.45 4.19
N LEU A 152 7.53 20.17 5.25
CA LEU A 152 7.91 18.81 5.62
C LEU A 152 6.72 18.03 6.21
N LEU A 153 5.94 18.64 7.11
CA LEU A 153 4.84 17.98 7.82
C LEU A 153 3.57 17.79 7.00
N ASN A 154 3.23 18.73 6.11
CA ASN A 154 2.01 18.67 5.30
C ASN A 154 2.21 17.80 4.06
N GLY A 155 1.22 16.96 3.76
CA GLY A 155 1.17 16.16 2.54
C GLY A 155 0.76 14.72 2.78
N THR A 156 0.58 13.99 1.68
CA THR A 156 -0.08 12.68 1.64
C THR A 156 0.91 11.52 1.46
N GLN A 157 2.20 11.77 1.71
CA GLN A 157 3.29 10.85 1.35
C GLN A 157 3.24 9.52 2.10
N VAL A 158 2.82 9.52 3.37
CA VAL A 158 2.79 8.30 4.19
C VAL A 158 1.64 7.42 3.71
N SER A 159 0.44 8.01 3.58
CA SER A 159 -0.75 7.35 3.06
C SER A 159 -0.52 6.81 1.65
N THR A 160 0.06 7.62 0.76
CA THR A 160 0.39 7.24 -0.62
C THR A 160 1.41 6.10 -0.66
N SER A 161 2.47 6.17 0.15
CA SER A 161 3.51 5.13 0.18
C SER A 161 2.99 3.81 0.73
N LEU A 162 2.11 3.83 1.74
CA LEU A 162 1.43 2.62 2.22
C LEU A 162 0.52 2.04 1.14
N ALA A 163 -0.24 2.88 0.45
CA ALA A 163 -1.20 2.43 -0.56
C ALA A 163 -0.49 1.84 -1.78
N LEU A 164 0.62 2.45 -2.22
CA LEU A 164 1.44 1.89 -3.30
C LEU A 164 2.13 0.58 -2.89
N ALA A 165 2.61 0.47 -1.65
CA ALA A 165 3.15 -0.81 -1.16
C ALA A 165 2.05 -1.90 -1.20
N GLY A 166 0.85 -1.57 -0.71
CA GLY A 166 -0.31 -2.45 -0.81
C GLY A 166 -0.68 -2.82 -2.25
N LEU A 167 -0.64 -1.86 -3.18
CA LEU A 167 -0.87 -2.09 -4.61
C LEU A 167 0.13 -3.09 -5.19
N PHE A 168 1.43 -2.92 -4.94
CA PHE A 168 2.44 -3.83 -5.50
C PHE A 168 2.36 -5.23 -4.89
N GLU A 169 2.07 -5.35 -3.59
CA GLU A 169 1.77 -6.67 -3.02
C GLU A 169 0.49 -7.27 -3.61
N ALA A 170 -0.55 -6.45 -3.86
CA ALA A 170 -1.79 -6.88 -4.50
C ALA A 170 -1.54 -7.41 -5.93
N GLU A 171 -0.71 -6.73 -6.73
CA GLU A 171 -0.31 -7.17 -8.07
C GLU A 171 0.48 -8.49 -8.04
N ARG A 172 1.33 -8.69 -7.03
CA ARG A 172 2.05 -9.96 -6.83
C ARG A 172 1.10 -11.09 -6.48
N VAL A 173 0.20 -10.91 -5.53
CA VAL A 173 -0.77 -11.96 -5.16
C VAL A 173 -1.81 -12.19 -6.27
N PHE A 174 -2.14 -11.18 -7.06
CA PHE A 174 -2.95 -11.31 -8.27
C PHE A 174 -2.26 -12.24 -9.28
N SER A 175 -1.00 -11.95 -9.60
CA SER A 175 -0.20 -12.75 -10.55
C SER A 175 -0.03 -14.19 -10.08
N ALA A 176 0.31 -14.38 -8.80
CA ALA A 176 0.39 -15.71 -8.19
C ALA A 176 -0.97 -16.42 -8.19
N GLY A 177 -2.06 -15.68 -7.94
CA GLY A 177 -3.43 -16.19 -7.95
C GLY A 177 -3.89 -16.69 -9.32
N LEU A 178 -3.45 -16.04 -10.41
CA LEU A 178 -3.69 -16.47 -11.79
C LEU A 178 -2.95 -17.77 -12.11
N VAL A 179 -1.65 -17.83 -11.84
CA VAL A 179 -0.84 -19.04 -12.07
C VAL A 179 -1.39 -20.20 -11.24
N ALA A 180 -1.68 -19.98 -9.96
CA ALA A 180 -2.27 -21.00 -9.10
C ALA A 180 -3.69 -21.40 -9.55
N GLY A 181 -4.42 -20.51 -10.22
CA GLY A 181 -5.71 -20.79 -10.84
C GLY A 181 -5.59 -21.69 -12.07
N ALA A 182 -4.64 -21.41 -12.96
CA ALA A 182 -4.34 -22.25 -14.12
C ALA A 182 -3.92 -23.67 -13.70
N LEU A 183 -3.02 -23.78 -12.71
CA LEU A 183 -2.63 -25.08 -12.15
C LEU A 183 -3.81 -25.84 -11.53
N SER A 184 -4.75 -25.12 -10.89
CA SER A 184 -5.95 -25.73 -10.32
C SER A 184 -6.91 -26.21 -11.40
N LEU A 185 -7.03 -25.48 -12.52
CA LEU A 185 -7.80 -25.90 -13.69
C LEU A 185 -7.24 -27.20 -14.27
N GLU A 186 -5.92 -27.29 -14.47
CA GLU A 186 -5.28 -28.52 -14.96
C GLU A 186 -5.46 -29.68 -13.98
N ALA A 187 -5.24 -29.45 -12.67
CA ALA A 187 -5.31 -30.49 -11.65
C ALA A 187 -6.67 -31.21 -11.62
N ILE A 188 -7.76 -30.50 -11.91
CA ILE A 188 -9.12 -31.08 -11.95
C ILE A 188 -9.57 -31.50 -13.34
N LYS A 189 -8.69 -31.39 -14.34
CA LYS A 189 -9.03 -31.58 -15.76
C LYS A 189 -10.24 -30.74 -16.16
N GLY A 190 -10.16 -29.45 -15.86
CA GLY A 190 -11.24 -28.49 -16.09
C GLY A 190 -11.27 -27.96 -17.53
N SER A 191 -12.44 -27.52 -17.96
CA SER A 191 -12.69 -27.05 -19.32
C SER A 191 -12.02 -25.71 -19.60
N VAL A 192 -11.32 -25.62 -20.74
CA VAL A 192 -10.77 -24.37 -21.27
C VAL A 192 -11.78 -23.56 -22.08
N LYS A 193 -12.92 -24.14 -22.46
CA LYS A 193 -13.96 -23.47 -23.26
C LYS A 193 -14.44 -22.13 -22.65
N PRO A 194 -14.60 -21.98 -21.32
CA PRO A 194 -14.96 -20.71 -20.71
C PRO A 194 -13.94 -19.58 -20.86
N TYR A 195 -12.73 -19.88 -21.32
CA TYR A 195 -11.64 -18.92 -21.57
C TYR A 195 -11.59 -18.46 -23.04
N ASP A 196 -12.52 -18.91 -23.88
CA ASP A 196 -12.61 -18.50 -25.28
C ASP A 196 -12.76 -16.98 -25.41
N ALA A 197 -11.86 -16.35 -26.19
CA ALA A 197 -11.80 -14.91 -26.35
C ALA A 197 -13.15 -14.29 -26.76
N ARG A 198 -13.98 -14.99 -27.54
CA ARG A 198 -15.29 -14.50 -28.01
C ARG A 198 -16.27 -14.28 -26.87
N ILE A 199 -16.22 -15.11 -25.81
CA ILE A 199 -17.06 -14.95 -24.61
C ILE A 199 -16.73 -13.63 -23.92
N HIS A 200 -15.44 -13.31 -23.83
CA HIS A 200 -14.96 -12.13 -23.12
C HIS A 200 -15.14 -10.86 -23.94
N GLN A 201 -14.88 -10.93 -25.25
CA GLN A 201 -15.17 -9.86 -26.20
C GLN A 201 -16.66 -9.50 -26.22
N ALA A 202 -17.56 -10.50 -26.19
CA ALA A 202 -18.99 -10.26 -26.13
C ALA A 202 -19.44 -9.50 -24.87
N ARG A 203 -18.69 -9.63 -23.75
CA ARG A 203 -18.98 -8.88 -22.51
C ARG A 203 -18.30 -7.49 -22.48
N GLY A 204 -17.13 -7.34 -23.09
CA GLY A 204 -16.46 -6.04 -23.27
C GLY A 204 -15.66 -5.50 -22.08
N GLN A 205 -15.52 -6.24 -20.98
CA GLN A 205 -14.71 -5.82 -19.82
C GLN A 205 -13.22 -6.09 -20.07
N LEU A 206 -12.39 -5.04 -20.01
CA LEU A 206 -10.98 -5.10 -20.41
C LEU A 206 -10.14 -6.01 -19.51
N GLY A 207 -10.30 -5.92 -18.19
CA GLY A 207 -9.61 -6.78 -17.24
C GLY A 207 -10.00 -8.24 -17.43
N GLN A 208 -11.27 -8.52 -17.71
CA GLN A 208 -11.74 -9.88 -17.98
C GLN A 208 -11.13 -10.46 -19.27
N ILE A 209 -11.10 -9.68 -20.36
CA ILE A 209 -10.47 -10.08 -21.62
C ILE A 209 -8.98 -10.38 -21.39
N SER A 210 -8.30 -9.50 -20.66
CA SER A 210 -6.86 -9.64 -20.37
C SER A 210 -6.56 -10.88 -19.53
N VAL A 211 -7.36 -11.15 -18.49
CA VAL A 211 -7.19 -12.34 -17.65
C VAL A 211 -7.42 -13.62 -18.44
N ALA A 212 -8.47 -13.66 -19.28
CA ALA A 212 -8.72 -14.84 -20.08
C ALA A 212 -7.55 -15.15 -21.01
N ALA A 213 -7.05 -14.13 -21.73
CA ALA A 213 -5.90 -14.27 -22.60
C ALA A 213 -4.65 -14.74 -21.82
N ALA A 214 -4.41 -14.18 -20.64
CA ALA A 214 -3.28 -14.57 -19.80
C ALA A 214 -3.36 -16.04 -19.34
N VAL A 215 -4.54 -16.50 -18.90
CA VAL A 215 -4.74 -17.91 -18.50
C VAL A 215 -4.61 -18.84 -19.70
N THR A 216 -5.17 -18.50 -20.86
CA THR A 216 -5.00 -19.28 -22.09
C THR A 216 -3.52 -19.41 -22.47
N ALA A 217 -2.74 -18.33 -22.39
CA ALA A 217 -1.31 -18.35 -22.66
C ALA A 217 -0.54 -19.22 -21.66
N LEU A 218 -0.92 -19.23 -20.38
CA LEU A 218 -0.31 -20.11 -19.36
C LEU A 218 -0.57 -21.60 -19.60
N LEU A 219 -1.65 -21.95 -20.31
CA LEU A 219 -2.07 -23.32 -20.59
C LEU A 219 -1.60 -23.83 -21.96
N GLU A 220 -0.94 -22.98 -22.75
CA GLU A 220 -0.44 -23.32 -24.07
C GLU A 220 0.59 -24.46 -23.97
N GLY A 221 0.39 -25.52 -24.76
CA GLY A 221 1.25 -26.71 -24.74
C GLY A 221 1.01 -27.68 -23.58
N SER A 222 -0.06 -27.52 -22.79
CA SER A 222 -0.39 -28.47 -21.73
C SER A 222 -0.93 -29.81 -22.27
N ASP A 223 -0.19 -30.89 -22.00
CA ASP A 223 -0.66 -32.28 -22.25
C ASP A 223 -1.89 -32.64 -21.39
N VAL A 224 -2.04 -32.00 -20.21
CA VAL A 224 -3.16 -32.25 -19.31
C VAL A 224 -4.44 -31.74 -19.94
N VAL A 225 -4.43 -30.54 -20.52
CA VAL A 225 -5.59 -29.96 -21.24
C VAL A 225 -6.03 -30.87 -22.38
N THR A 226 -5.09 -31.38 -23.18
CA THR A 226 -5.42 -32.28 -24.30
C THR A 226 -5.91 -33.66 -23.85
N SER A 227 -5.45 -34.16 -22.69
CA SER A 227 -5.77 -35.51 -22.20
C SER A 227 -7.25 -35.78 -21.90
N HIS A 228 -8.08 -34.74 -21.86
CA HIS A 228 -9.50 -34.83 -21.48
C HIS A 228 -10.43 -34.02 -22.41
N ALA A 229 -10.00 -33.80 -23.66
CA ALA A 229 -10.77 -33.05 -24.65
C ALA A 229 -12.20 -33.58 -24.85
N ASP A 230 -12.40 -34.91 -24.73
CA ASP A 230 -13.68 -35.60 -24.90
C ASP A 230 -14.36 -35.97 -23.57
N CYS A 231 -14.04 -35.31 -22.46
CA CYS A 231 -14.67 -35.62 -21.18
C CYS A 231 -16.15 -35.18 -21.13
N GLY A 232 -17.00 -35.99 -20.48
CA GLY A 232 -18.45 -35.72 -20.34
C GLY A 232 -18.81 -34.61 -19.33
N ARG A 233 -17.83 -33.82 -18.85
CA ARG A 233 -18.08 -32.77 -17.86
C ARG A 233 -18.74 -31.57 -18.53
N VAL A 234 -19.94 -31.22 -18.08
CA VAL A 234 -20.77 -30.18 -18.72
C VAL A 234 -20.33 -28.77 -18.31
N GLN A 235 -20.09 -28.53 -17.01
CA GLN A 235 -19.62 -27.24 -16.50
C GLN A 235 -18.74 -27.42 -15.26
N ASP A 236 -17.66 -26.65 -15.18
CA ASP A 236 -16.88 -26.53 -13.93
C ASP A 236 -17.53 -25.55 -12.95
N PRO A 237 -17.26 -25.72 -11.63
CA PRO A 237 -17.65 -24.74 -10.61
C PRO A 237 -17.11 -23.34 -10.87
N TYR A 238 -17.74 -22.33 -10.29
CA TYR A 238 -17.47 -20.93 -10.62
C TYR A 238 -16.07 -20.46 -10.20
N SER A 239 -15.46 -21.06 -9.17
CA SER A 239 -14.08 -20.76 -8.75
C SER A 239 -13.04 -21.10 -9.83
N ILE A 240 -13.44 -21.89 -10.84
CA ILE A 240 -12.66 -22.27 -12.03
C ILE A 240 -13.22 -21.55 -13.26
N ARG A 241 -14.51 -21.68 -13.52
CA ARG A 241 -15.16 -21.17 -14.73
C ARG A 241 -15.23 -19.64 -14.80
N CYS A 242 -15.30 -18.97 -13.65
CA CYS A 242 -15.47 -17.52 -13.55
C CYS A 242 -14.17 -16.79 -13.21
N VAL A 243 -13.01 -17.44 -13.34
CA VAL A 243 -11.69 -16.81 -13.11
C VAL A 243 -11.54 -15.52 -13.93
N PRO A 244 -11.82 -15.50 -15.25
CA PRO A 244 -11.75 -14.26 -16.03
C PRO A 244 -12.61 -13.13 -15.47
N GLN A 245 -13.83 -13.43 -15.03
CA GLN A 245 -14.80 -12.45 -14.57
C GLN A 245 -14.38 -11.84 -13.22
N VAL A 246 -13.99 -12.67 -12.26
CA VAL A 246 -13.65 -12.23 -10.90
C VAL A 246 -12.27 -11.58 -10.87
N MET A 247 -11.26 -12.27 -11.39
CA MET A 247 -9.91 -11.71 -11.42
C MET A 247 -9.83 -10.53 -12.39
N GLY A 248 -10.61 -10.53 -13.48
CA GLY A 248 -10.69 -9.38 -14.38
C GLY A 248 -11.22 -8.11 -13.71
N ALA A 249 -12.27 -8.24 -12.89
CA ALA A 249 -12.76 -7.12 -12.07
C ALA A 249 -11.72 -6.64 -11.05
N CYS A 250 -10.94 -7.56 -10.47
CA CYS A 250 -9.82 -7.18 -9.60
C CYS A 250 -8.75 -6.40 -10.39
N LEU A 251 -8.39 -6.84 -11.59
CA LEU A 251 -7.39 -6.19 -12.44
C LEU A 251 -7.81 -4.76 -12.82
N ASP A 252 -9.05 -4.56 -13.27
CA ASP A 252 -9.55 -3.22 -13.62
C ASP A 252 -9.52 -2.26 -12.42
N ASN A 253 -9.87 -2.75 -11.22
CA ASN A 253 -9.83 -1.99 -9.98
C ASN A 253 -8.39 -1.66 -9.53
N LEU A 254 -7.47 -2.61 -9.59
CA LEU A 254 -6.06 -2.38 -9.28
C LEU A 254 -5.46 -1.35 -10.25
N GLN A 255 -5.77 -1.43 -11.54
CA GLN A 255 -5.35 -0.44 -12.54
C GLN A 255 -5.95 0.94 -12.27
N HIS A 256 -7.20 1.02 -11.80
CA HIS A 256 -7.79 2.30 -11.39
C HIS A 256 -7.04 2.92 -10.21
N ALA A 257 -6.82 2.13 -9.15
CA ALA A 257 -6.07 2.58 -7.98
C ALA A 257 -4.64 3.00 -8.35
N ALA A 258 -3.96 2.24 -9.22
CA ALA A 258 -2.63 2.57 -9.72
C ALA A 258 -2.57 3.95 -10.39
N ARG A 259 -3.56 4.29 -11.23
CA ARG A 259 -3.61 5.62 -11.88
C ARG A 259 -3.76 6.74 -10.85
N VAL A 260 -4.63 6.56 -9.85
CA VAL A 260 -4.83 7.56 -8.79
C VAL A 260 -3.55 7.75 -7.97
N LEU A 261 -2.95 6.64 -7.53
CA LEU A 261 -1.73 6.68 -6.72
C LEU A 261 -0.51 7.20 -7.50
N GLN A 262 -0.44 6.96 -8.80
CA GLN A 262 0.60 7.54 -9.66
C GLN A 262 0.48 9.07 -9.73
N ILE A 263 -0.73 9.61 -9.83
CA ILE A 263 -0.95 11.05 -9.80
C ILE A 263 -0.53 11.61 -8.44
N GLU A 264 -0.98 10.98 -7.35
CA GLU A 264 -0.70 11.44 -5.99
C GLU A 264 0.78 11.39 -5.63
N ALA A 265 1.50 10.32 -6.03
CA ALA A 265 2.94 10.19 -5.83
C ALA A 265 3.74 11.33 -6.49
N ASN A 266 3.16 11.96 -7.51
CA ASN A 266 3.73 13.10 -8.23
C ASN A 266 3.08 14.43 -7.84
N ALA A 267 2.25 14.51 -6.80
CA ALA A 267 1.50 15.71 -6.45
C ALA A 267 2.31 16.70 -5.59
N ALA A 268 2.00 18.00 -5.72
CA ALA A 268 2.34 19.00 -4.72
C ALA A 268 1.22 19.02 -3.68
N SER A 269 1.45 18.34 -2.56
CA SER A 269 0.41 18.04 -1.55
C SER A 269 0.53 18.89 -0.28
N ASP A 270 1.50 19.81 -0.21
CA ASP A 270 1.66 20.67 0.96
C ASP A 270 0.77 21.91 0.90
N ASN A 271 0.74 22.71 1.98
CA ASN A 271 -0.05 23.94 2.04
C ASN A 271 0.63 24.99 2.93
N PRO A 272 0.52 26.30 2.61
CA PRO A 272 0.02 26.86 1.34
C PRO A 272 0.97 26.58 0.18
N LEU A 273 0.47 26.67 -1.05
CA LEU A 273 1.30 26.55 -2.25
C LEU A 273 1.86 27.90 -2.68
N VAL A 274 3.08 27.89 -3.19
CA VAL A 274 3.82 29.04 -3.72
C VAL A 274 3.81 28.96 -5.25
N PHE A 275 3.29 30.00 -5.90
CA PHE A 275 3.28 30.16 -7.35
C PHE A 275 4.28 31.26 -7.73
N ALA A 276 5.54 30.87 -7.89
CA ALA A 276 6.66 31.79 -8.05
C ALA A 276 6.54 32.72 -9.27
N GLU A 277 5.87 32.27 -10.34
CA GLU A 277 5.64 33.03 -11.58
C GLU A 277 4.93 34.37 -11.31
N ASN A 278 3.91 34.34 -10.46
CA ASN A 278 3.10 35.53 -10.13
C ASN A 278 3.38 36.06 -8.72
N GLY A 279 4.20 35.36 -7.94
CA GLY A 279 4.51 35.69 -6.55
C GLY A 279 3.38 35.37 -5.56
N ASP A 280 2.38 34.61 -5.99
CA ASP A 280 1.21 34.27 -5.19
C ASP A 280 1.50 33.16 -4.17
N VAL A 281 0.86 33.26 -3.01
CA VAL A 281 0.79 32.17 -2.03
C VAL A 281 -0.66 31.91 -1.70
N ILE A 282 -1.10 30.71 -2.02
CA ILE A 282 -2.52 30.33 -1.98
C ILE A 282 -2.69 29.18 -1.00
N SER A 283 -3.57 29.37 -0.02
CA SER A 283 -4.00 28.28 0.86
C SER A 283 -5.07 27.46 0.15
N GLY A 284 -4.86 26.15 0.07
CA GLY A 284 -5.78 25.16 -0.49
C GLY A 284 -5.94 23.96 0.45
N GLY A 285 -6.29 22.81 -0.13
CA GLY A 285 -6.57 21.57 0.60
C GLY A 285 -5.89 20.33 0.02
N ASN A 286 -4.82 20.47 -0.78
CA ASN A 286 -4.14 19.35 -1.44
C ASN A 286 -3.54 18.32 -0.47
N PHE A 287 -3.49 18.64 0.83
CA PHE A 287 -3.07 17.70 1.87
C PHE A 287 -4.16 16.65 2.22
N HIS A 288 -5.39 16.81 1.73
CA HIS A 288 -6.49 15.92 2.06
C HIS A 288 -6.44 14.65 1.20
N ALA A 289 -6.12 13.51 1.80
CA ALA A 289 -5.78 12.27 1.10
C ALA A 289 -7.00 11.43 0.66
N GLU A 290 -8.14 12.05 0.35
CA GLU A 290 -9.37 11.32 -0.01
C GLU A 290 -9.19 10.41 -1.24
N PRO A 291 -8.51 10.85 -2.33
CA PRO A 291 -8.27 9.99 -3.47
C PRO A 291 -7.45 8.74 -3.10
N VAL A 292 -6.49 8.88 -2.18
CA VAL A 292 -5.68 7.77 -1.67
C VAL A 292 -6.50 6.82 -0.83
N ALA A 293 -7.40 7.34 0.02
CA ALA A 293 -8.29 6.52 0.84
C ALA A 293 -9.18 5.63 -0.04
N PHE A 294 -9.82 6.21 -1.07
CA PHE A 294 -10.63 5.44 -2.02
C PHE A 294 -9.79 4.43 -2.80
N ALA A 295 -8.61 4.81 -3.28
CA ALA A 295 -7.72 3.88 -3.97
C ALA A 295 -7.33 2.69 -3.07
N ALA A 296 -7.02 2.94 -1.80
CA ALA A 296 -6.70 1.89 -0.84
C ALA A 296 -7.90 0.98 -0.56
N ASP A 297 -9.10 1.55 -0.39
CA ASP A 297 -10.31 0.75 -0.18
C ASP A 297 -10.66 -0.11 -1.41
N ILE A 298 -10.46 0.39 -2.62
CA ILE A 298 -10.60 -0.37 -3.87
C ILE A 298 -9.60 -1.53 -3.94
N ILE A 299 -8.33 -1.31 -3.58
CA ILE A 299 -7.31 -2.37 -3.54
C ILE A 299 -7.73 -3.46 -2.55
N ALA A 300 -8.28 -3.09 -1.39
CA ALA A 300 -8.72 -4.06 -0.41
C ALA A 300 -9.83 -4.99 -0.92
N LEU A 301 -10.81 -4.44 -1.64
CA LEU A 301 -11.87 -5.25 -2.26
C LEU A 301 -11.26 -6.26 -3.24
N ALA A 302 -10.32 -5.82 -4.08
CA ALA A 302 -9.63 -6.71 -5.02
C ALA A 302 -8.84 -7.81 -4.28
N VAL A 303 -8.07 -7.47 -3.25
CA VAL A 303 -7.27 -8.43 -2.47
C VAL A 303 -8.16 -9.46 -1.76
N ALA A 304 -9.29 -9.02 -1.21
CA ALA A 304 -10.26 -9.91 -0.57
C ALA A 304 -10.86 -10.90 -1.57
N GLU A 305 -11.26 -10.44 -2.76
CA GLU A 305 -11.84 -11.31 -3.79
C GLU A 305 -10.81 -12.28 -4.41
N ILE A 306 -9.56 -11.84 -4.61
CA ILE A 306 -8.45 -12.73 -5.02
C ILE A 306 -8.27 -13.87 -4.00
N GLY A 307 -8.30 -13.55 -2.71
CA GLY A 307 -8.23 -14.52 -1.62
C GLY A 307 -9.44 -15.44 -1.58
N ALA A 308 -10.66 -14.90 -1.71
CA ALA A 308 -11.89 -15.66 -1.65
C ALA A 308 -12.00 -16.69 -2.80
N ILE A 309 -11.78 -16.27 -4.05
CA ILE A 309 -11.83 -17.21 -5.19
C ILE A 309 -10.72 -18.26 -5.11
N SER A 310 -9.57 -17.87 -4.56
CA SER A 310 -8.43 -18.75 -4.31
C SER A 310 -8.76 -19.82 -3.26
N GLU A 311 -9.37 -19.43 -2.15
CA GLU A 311 -9.76 -20.36 -1.10
C GLU A 311 -10.85 -21.34 -1.63
N ARG A 312 -11.82 -20.85 -2.42
CA ARG A 312 -12.82 -21.72 -3.05
C ARG A 312 -12.23 -22.72 -4.04
N ARG A 313 -11.13 -22.39 -4.72
CA ARG A 313 -10.38 -23.36 -5.55
C ARG A 313 -9.68 -24.41 -4.70
N LEU A 314 -9.07 -24.02 -3.58
CA LEU A 314 -8.48 -24.98 -2.65
C LEU A 314 -9.56 -25.95 -2.13
N ALA A 315 -10.68 -25.43 -1.64
CA ALA A 315 -11.81 -26.26 -1.16
C ALA A 315 -12.29 -27.25 -2.23
N LEU A 316 -12.39 -26.79 -3.49
CA LEU A 316 -12.77 -27.64 -4.62
C LEU A 316 -11.78 -28.79 -4.83
N LEU A 317 -10.47 -28.54 -4.76
CA LEU A 317 -9.45 -29.58 -4.94
C LEU A 317 -9.55 -30.71 -3.90
N LEU A 318 -9.97 -30.39 -2.68
CA LEU A 318 -10.05 -31.35 -1.57
C LEU A 318 -11.31 -32.22 -1.61
N ASP A 319 -12.31 -31.81 -2.38
CA ASP A 319 -13.58 -32.53 -2.55
C ASP A 319 -13.51 -33.49 -3.74
N THR A 320 -13.50 -34.80 -3.48
CA THR A 320 -13.43 -35.84 -4.51
C THR A 320 -14.57 -35.77 -5.52
N GLY A 321 -15.77 -35.37 -5.11
CA GLY A 321 -16.92 -35.25 -6.02
C GLY A 321 -16.74 -34.14 -7.04
N LEU A 322 -16.00 -33.09 -6.70
CA LEU A 322 -15.72 -31.95 -7.57
C LEU A 322 -14.39 -32.07 -8.31
N SER A 323 -13.33 -32.52 -7.63
CA SER A 323 -11.97 -32.59 -8.20
C SER A 323 -11.69 -33.88 -8.96
N GLY A 324 -12.35 -34.99 -8.61
CA GLY A 324 -11.98 -36.33 -9.08
C GLY A 324 -10.63 -36.82 -8.51
N LEU A 325 -10.08 -36.14 -7.50
CA LEU A 325 -8.83 -36.47 -6.82
C LEU A 325 -9.12 -37.19 -5.48
N PRO A 326 -8.12 -37.90 -4.90
CA PRO A 326 -8.26 -38.46 -3.56
C PRO A 326 -8.70 -37.39 -2.54
N PRO A 327 -9.57 -37.75 -1.59
CA PRO A 327 -10.08 -36.79 -0.61
C PRO A 327 -8.91 -36.16 0.15
N PHE A 328 -8.97 -34.84 0.34
CA PHE A 328 -7.90 -34.05 0.98
C PHE A 328 -6.51 -34.20 0.34
N LEU A 329 -6.44 -34.65 -0.91
CA LEU A 329 -5.21 -34.83 -1.71
C LEU A 329 -4.18 -35.76 -1.05
N VAL A 330 -4.66 -36.82 -0.40
CA VAL A 330 -3.80 -37.77 0.29
C VAL A 330 -4.17 -39.22 0.01
N ASN A 331 -3.15 -40.08 -0.01
CA ASN A 331 -3.36 -41.53 0.00
C ASN A 331 -3.60 -42.00 1.44
N ASP A 332 -4.30 -43.12 1.61
CA ASP A 332 -4.59 -43.71 2.93
C ASP A 332 -5.29 -42.72 3.88
N GLY A 333 -6.37 -42.08 3.40
CA GLY A 333 -7.12 -41.04 4.13
C GLY A 333 -7.78 -41.46 5.45
N GLY A 334 -7.69 -42.74 5.83
CA GLY A 334 -8.08 -43.22 7.16
C GLY A 334 -7.03 -42.98 8.26
N VAL A 335 -5.79 -42.72 7.88
CA VAL A 335 -4.67 -42.44 8.81
C VAL A 335 -3.99 -41.09 8.56
N ASN A 336 -4.09 -40.57 7.33
CA ASN A 336 -3.51 -39.29 6.95
C ASN A 336 -4.57 -38.21 6.76
N SER A 337 -4.36 -37.04 7.37
CA SER A 337 -5.26 -35.88 7.26
C SER A 337 -5.04 -35.03 6.00
N GLY A 338 -3.98 -35.28 5.23
CA GLY A 338 -3.67 -34.53 4.01
C GLY A 338 -3.72 -33.02 4.20
N PHE A 339 -4.43 -32.34 3.29
CA PHE A 339 -4.61 -30.88 3.29
C PHE A 339 -5.84 -30.41 4.09
N MET A 340 -6.50 -31.27 4.86
CA MET A 340 -7.72 -30.93 5.59
C MET A 340 -7.54 -29.69 6.49
N ILE A 341 -6.49 -29.64 7.31
CA ILE A 341 -6.26 -28.49 8.22
C ILE A 341 -5.70 -27.28 7.48
N ALA A 342 -4.94 -27.49 6.39
CA ALA A 342 -4.49 -26.40 5.54
C ALA A 342 -5.68 -25.61 4.95
N GLN A 343 -6.78 -26.30 4.61
CA GLN A 343 -8.03 -25.65 4.20
C GLN A 343 -8.61 -24.75 5.30
N VAL A 344 -8.62 -25.23 6.55
CA VAL A 344 -9.14 -24.47 7.70
C VAL A 344 -8.36 -23.17 7.88
N THR A 345 -7.03 -23.24 7.77
CA THR A 345 -6.18 -22.04 7.80
C THR A 345 -6.51 -21.09 6.64
N ALA A 346 -6.65 -21.60 5.42
CA ALA A 346 -7.01 -20.75 4.27
C ALA A 346 -8.38 -20.08 4.45
N ALA A 347 -9.37 -20.81 4.97
CA ALA A 347 -10.70 -20.28 5.25
C ALA A 347 -10.68 -19.18 6.32
N ALA A 348 -9.90 -19.37 7.39
CA ALA A 348 -9.74 -18.37 8.44
C ALA A 348 -9.15 -17.06 7.90
N LEU A 349 -8.04 -17.15 7.14
CA LEU A 349 -7.36 -15.99 6.55
C LEU A 349 -8.23 -15.26 5.50
N ALA A 350 -8.91 -16.02 4.63
CA ALA A 350 -9.84 -15.44 3.66
C ALA A 350 -11.04 -14.77 4.36
N SER A 351 -11.50 -15.30 5.50
CA SER A 351 -12.57 -14.70 6.28
C SER A 351 -12.14 -13.42 6.99
N GLU A 352 -10.93 -13.37 7.53
CA GLU A 352 -10.38 -12.16 8.16
C GLU A 352 -10.34 -10.98 7.18
N ASN A 353 -9.94 -11.24 5.93
CA ASN A 353 -9.91 -10.23 4.88
C ASN A 353 -11.30 -9.61 4.58
N LYS A 354 -12.40 -10.30 4.87
CA LYS A 354 -13.76 -9.74 4.70
C LYS A 354 -14.03 -8.61 5.68
N SER A 355 -13.65 -8.80 6.95
CA SER A 355 -13.78 -7.77 7.98
C SER A 355 -12.84 -6.61 7.68
N LEU A 356 -11.60 -6.92 7.28
CA LEU A 356 -10.62 -5.91 6.91
C LEU A 356 -11.05 -5.10 5.68
N ALA A 357 -11.84 -5.66 4.76
CA ALA A 357 -12.32 -4.98 3.55
C ALA A 357 -13.36 -3.88 3.79
N HIS A 358 -13.84 -3.67 5.02
CA HIS A 358 -14.68 -2.54 5.34
C HIS A 358 -13.97 -1.21 5.00
N PRO A 359 -14.60 -0.29 4.27
CA PRO A 359 -13.94 0.93 3.81
C PRO A 359 -13.53 1.81 4.99
N GLY A 360 -12.28 2.26 4.99
CA GLY A 360 -11.80 3.24 5.97
C GLY A 360 -12.20 4.66 5.59
N SER A 361 -12.35 4.95 4.29
CA SER A 361 -12.60 6.29 3.77
C SER A 361 -13.98 6.86 4.10
N VAL A 362 -14.91 6.03 4.57
CA VAL A 362 -16.27 6.48 4.93
C VAL A 362 -16.37 6.92 6.39
N ASP A 363 -15.29 6.78 7.16
CA ASP A 363 -15.19 7.26 8.53
C ASP A 363 -14.46 8.61 8.57
N SER A 364 -14.94 9.52 9.43
CA SER A 364 -14.34 10.83 9.66
C SER A 364 -14.72 11.33 11.04
N LEU A 365 -13.71 11.79 11.79
CA LEU A 365 -13.89 12.37 13.12
C LEU A 365 -13.22 13.74 13.17
N PRO A 366 -13.92 14.79 13.63
CA PRO A 366 -13.38 16.14 13.62
C PRO A 366 -12.24 16.28 14.64
N THR A 367 -11.12 16.85 14.20
CA THR A 367 -9.95 17.16 15.01
C THR A 367 -9.73 18.68 15.14
N SER A 368 -8.80 19.08 16.00
CA SER A 368 -8.40 20.48 16.15
C SER A 368 -9.55 21.44 16.48
N ALA A 369 -10.50 21.00 17.30
CA ALA A 369 -11.72 21.72 17.68
C ALA A 369 -12.58 22.15 16.47
N ASN A 370 -12.88 21.19 15.59
CA ASN A 370 -13.67 21.33 14.37
C ASN A 370 -13.05 22.24 13.29
N GLN A 371 -11.77 22.57 13.39
CA GLN A 371 -11.07 23.24 12.28
C GLN A 371 -10.64 22.23 11.20
N GLU A 372 -10.41 20.98 11.59
CA GLU A 372 -10.22 19.82 10.73
C GLU A 372 -11.46 18.95 10.90
N ASP A 373 -12.57 19.37 10.31
CA ASP A 373 -13.90 18.79 10.50
C ASP A 373 -14.20 17.59 9.59
N HIS A 374 -13.39 17.39 8.56
CA HIS A 374 -13.43 16.24 7.67
C HIS A 374 -12.02 15.70 7.41
N VAL A 375 -11.86 14.37 7.46
CA VAL A 375 -10.57 13.68 7.29
C VAL A 375 -10.78 12.40 6.48
N SER A 376 -9.74 11.93 5.79
CA SER A 376 -9.85 10.82 4.84
C SER A 376 -9.63 9.42 5.42
N MET A 377 -9.00 9.32 6.59
CA MET A 377 -8.52 8.06 7.16
C MET A 377 -7.60 7.24 6.23
N ALA A 378 -7.01 7.87 5.20
CA ALA A 378 -6.21 7.22 4.16
C ALA A 378 -5.07 6.36 4.72
N THR A 379 -4.42 6.79 5.81
CA THR A 379 -3.32 6.03 6.42
C THR A 379 -3.77 4.67 6.94
N TYR A 380 -4.94 4.59 7.59
CA TYR A 380 -5.49 3.32 8.05
C TYR A 380 -5.96 2.46 6.88
N ALA A 381 -6.69 3.07 5.93
CA ALA A 381 -7.16 2.41 4.72
C ALA A 381 -6.01 1.75 3.93
N ALA A 382 -4.86 2.42 3.87
CA ALA A 382 -3.67 1.91 3.21
C ALA A 382 -2.88 0.88 4.06
N ARG A 383 -2.72 1.12 5.37
CA ARG A 383 -1.96 0.25 6.29
C ARG A 383 -2.48 -1.18 6.30
N ARG A 384 -3.81 -1.36 6.34
CA ARG A 384 -4.45 -2.69 6.42
C ARG A 384 -4.17 -3.57 5.20
N LEU A 385 -3.76 -2.99 4.06
CA LEU A 385 -3.48 -3.75 2.84
C LEU A 385 -2.31 -4.71 3.00
N GLY A 386 -1.31 -4.38 3.84
CA GLY A 386 -0.18 -5.27 4.11
C GLY A 386 -0.63 -6.61 4.69
N ASP A 387 -1.45 -6.56 5.76
CA ASP A 387 -2.01 -7.75 6.41
C ASP A 387 -2.93 -8.52 5.44
N MET A 388 -3.77 -7.81 4.68
CA MET A 388 -4.66 -8.44 3.71
C MET A 388 -3.90 -9.17 2.60
N CYS A 389 -2.85 -8.57 2.06
CA CYS A 389 -2.01 -9.19 1.04
C CYS A 389 -1.25 -10.39 1.60
N PHE A 390 -0.73 -10.30 2.83
CA PHE A 390 -0.10 -11.43 3.50
C PHE A 390 -1.08 -12.61 3.63
N ASN A 391 -2.28 -12.37 4.16
CA ASN A 391 -3.33 -13.38 4.27
C ASN A 391 -3.66 -14.03 2.91
N THR A 392 -3.89 -13.21 1.89
CA THR A 392 -4.18 -13.71 0.52
C THR A 392 -2.99 -14.49 -0.05
N SER A 393 -1.75 -14.06 0.20
CA SER A 393 -0.55 -14.76 -0.27
C SER A 393 -0.46 -16.18 0.31
N VAL A 394 -0.78 -16.36 1.59
CA VAL A 394 -0.81 -17.67 2.25
C VAL A 394 -1.94 -18.53 1.65
N VAL A 395 -3.14 -17.97 1.46
CA VAL A 395 -4.27 -18.67 0.82
C VAL A 395 -3.92 -19.16 -0.59
N VAL A 396 -3.22 -18.35 -1.39
CA VAL A 396 -2.74 -18.73 -2.72
C VAL A 396 -1.66 -19.82 -2.63
N ALA A 397 -0.76 -19.74 -1.65
CA ALA A 397 0.37 -20.65 -1.48
C ALA A 397 -0.01 -22.04 -0.92
N LEU A 398 -1.09 -22.16 -0.14
CA LEU A 398 -1.54 -23.40 0.53
C LEU A 398 -2.01 -24.53 -0.42
N ARG A 399 -1.65 -24.45 -1.71
CA ARG A 399 -1.85 -25.49 -2.74
C ARG A 399 -0.55 -26.17 -3.15
N ARG A 400 0.61 -25.71 -2.67
CA ARG A 400 1.90 -26.27 -3.07
C ARG A 400 2.08 -27.66 -2.45
N TRP A 401 1.95 -28.68 -3.30
CA TRP A 401 2.34 -30.05 -3.02
C TRP A 401 3.77 -30.08 -2.46
N PRO A 402 4.05 -30.70 -1.29
CA PRO A 402 5.44 -30.87 -0.87
C PRO A 402 6.15 -31.79 -1.89
N PRO A 403 7.36 -31.46 -2.36
CA PRO A 403 8.11 -32.35 -3.23
C PRO A 403 8.29 -33.69 -2.53
N ARG A 404 8.02 -34.78 -3.27
CA ARG A 404 8.11 -36.16 -2.83
C ARG A 404 9.28 -36.39 -1.85
N ARG A 405 8.97 -36.79 -0.62
CA ARG A 405 9.82 -37.71 0.15
C ARG A 405 8.99 -38.93 0.52
N VAL A 406 8.90 -39.87 -0.42
CA VAL A 406 8.60 -41.27 -0.12
C VAL A 406 9.67 -42.12 -0.82
N SER A 407 10.76 -42.35 -0.09
CA SER A 407 11.75 -43.43 -0.23
C SER A 407 12.68 -43.24 0.98
N THR A 408 12.93 -44.14 1.92
CA THR A 408 12.89 -45.60 1.97
C THR A 408 12.97 -46.00 3.46
N SER A 409 12.06 -46.83 3.98
CA SER A 409 12.39 -47.84 5.01
C SER A 409 11.18 -48.71 5.34
N PHE A 410 10.98 -49.78 4.57
CA PHE A 410 10.48 -51.04 5.10
C PHE A 410 11.37 -52.13 4.54
N ALA A 411 12.48 -52.35 5.24
CA ALA A 411 13.31 -53.54 5.18
C ALA A 411 13.99 -53.67 6.55
N ARG A 412 13.26 -54.27 7.49
CA ARG A 412 13.75 -55.19 8.52
C ARG A 412 12.56 -55.83 9.22
#